data_AF-A0A1D1US23-F1
#
_entry.id   AF-A0A1D1US23-F1
#
_cell.length_a   1.000
_cell.length_b   1.000
_cell.length_c   1.000
_cell.angle_alpha   90.00
_cell.angle_beta   90.00
_cell.angle_gamma   90.00
#
_symmetry.space_group_name_H-M   'P 1'
#
loop_
_entity.id
_entity.type
_entity.pdbx_description
1 polymer ?
#
loop_
_entity_poly.entity_id
_entity_poly.type
_entity_poly.pdbx_seq_one_letter_code
_entity_poly.pdbx_strand_id
1 'polypeptide(L)'
;MNMALLDLLDLLYWRTVTLLCDSVSQYPGPNTFFITSCANLRAQQTLRRAKLYLHNIDFDSKFVQDFGPFLSQAKGQSRIIILITHPKIIHKIMMTAHRLRLTDGDYVFLGATTGSAIPAKLSLTWPWEFNEDKNETALEAFRHLIMYNNVDPDWKKIPNWLEEIPAAARAHFSTNFSEDQKYNELVISAYEMMLATGQVLRETMGNVELSGRSFAAHFWNRTFEFPSRKFTMGPYGMRVVDVLFSRPNLSARYLEEVWRYDAATRLLNASAVLGAVWPSSTGRAPPDRPACGYNGELCDTPSGVLPVDSRSMVGIAIAIGFFVLWTVYLVRNRYGKYDADNPWWSINAEDLVFFNMMFKLQVASSLQMCLLLNENVNCA
;
A
#
# COMPACT_ATOMS: atom_id res chain seq x y z
N MET A 1 -9.48 -2.71 -2.90
CA MET A 1 -8.23 -3.47 -2.75
C MET A 1 -7.87 -3.80 -1.30
N ASN A 2 -7.56 -2.84 -0.41
CA ASN A 2 -7.08 -3.16 0.95
C ASN A 2 -8.07 -3.97 1.81
N MET A 3 -9.37 -3.70 1.72
CA MET A 3 -10.38 -4.50 2.45
C MET A 3 -10.38 -5.97 1.99
N ALA A 4 -10.29 -6.21 0.68
CA ALA A 4 -10.19 -7.56 0.11
C ALA A 4 -8.96 -8.30 0.65
N LEU A 5 -7.81 -7.61 0.74
CA LEU A 5 -6.61 -8.19 1.33
C LEU A 5 -6.84 -8.60 2.79
N LEU A 6 -7.44 -7.72 3.60
CA LEU A 6 -7.73 -8.03 5.00
C LEU A 6 -8.66 -9.24 5.14
N ASP A 7 -9.67 -9.36 4.26
CA ASP A 7 -10.59 -10.50 4.26
C ASP A 7 -9.88 -11.80 3.84
N LEU A 8 -8.89 -11.74 2.93
CA LEU A 8 -8.03 -12.88 2.63
C LEU A 8 -7.16 -13.27 3.84
N LEU A 9 -6.56 -12.31 4.53
CA LEU A 9 -5.79 -12.57 5.75
C LEU A 9 -6.67 -13.21 6.84
N ASP A 10 -7.92 -12.74 6.97
CA ASP A 10 -8.91 -13.31 7.88
C ASP A 10 -9.31 -14.74 7.49
N LEU A 11 -9.52 -15.02 6.20
CA LEU A 11 -9.82 -16.36 5.67
C LEU A 11 -8.71 -17.38 5.99
N LEU A 12 -7.45 -16.96 5.88
CA LEU A 12 -6.28 -17.81 6.06
C LEU A 12 -5.69 -17.76 7.48
N TYR A 13 -6.35 -17.06 8.41
CA TYR A 13 -5.91 -16.87 9.80
C TYR A 13 -4.51 -16.26 9.93
N TRP A 14 -4.11 -15.44 8.96
CA TRP A 14 -2.83 -14.72 9.01
C TRP A 14 -2.98 -13.43 9.81
N ARG A 15 -2.11 -13.25 10.80
CA ARG A 15 -2.15 -12.13 11.76
C ARG A 15 -0.85 -11.36 11.79
N THR A 16 0.25 -11.97 11.36
CA THR A 16 1.60 -11.42 11.36
C THR A 16 2.10 -11.34 9.94
N VAL A 17 2.30 -10.12 9.44
CA VAL A 17 2.69 -9.90 8.05
C VAL A 17 3.77 -8.83 7.97
N THR A 18 4.65 -8.93 6.97
CA THR A 18 5.67 -7.93 6.66
C THR A 18 5.27 -7.22 5.38
N LEU A 19 5.15 -5.89 5.45
CA LEU A 19 4.83 -5.02 4.35
C LEU A 19 6.12 -4.39 3.79
N LEU A 20 6.46 -4.79 2.58
CA LEU A 20 7.51 -4.20 1.74
C LEU A 20 6.87 -3.13 0.85
N CYS A 21 7.20 -1.88 1.12
CA CYS A 21 6.65 -0.71 0.46
C CYS A 21 7.72 -0.03 -0.37
N ASP A 22 7.43 0.12 -1.66
CA ASP A 22 8.30 0.83 -2.59
C ASP A 22 7.75 2.24 -2.84
N SER A 23 8.63 3.24 -2.78
CA SER A 23 8.28 4.61 -3.19
C SER A 23 8.17 4.74 -4.71
N VAL A 24 8.81 3.84 -5.46
CA VAL A 24 8.70 3.73 -6.92
C VAL A 24 9.01 5.07 -7.61
N SER A 25 10.05 5.79 -7.14
CA SER A 25 10.27 7.18 -7.55
C SER A 25 10.65 7.34 -9.03
N GLN A 26 11.04 6.25 -9.71
CA GLN A 26 11.29 6.26 -11.16
C GLN A 26 10.02 6.24 -12.03
N TYR A 27 8.83 5.99 -11.46
CA TYR A 27 7.56 6.02 -12.21
C TYR A 27 6.62 7.11 -11.66
N PRO A 28 6.82 8.39 -12.05
CA PRO A 28 5.99 9.50 -11.59
C PRO A 28 4.53 9.30 -12.04
N GLY A 29 3.58 9.45 -11.11
CA GLY A 29 2.15 9.19 -11.32
C GLY A 29 1.72 7.91 -10.58
N PRO A 30 2.06 6.71 -11.09
CA PRO A 30 1.77 5.44 -10.42
C PRO A 30 2.34 5.35 -8.99
N ASN A 31 3.46 6.03 -8.70
CA ASN A 31 4.03 6.12 -7.35
C ASN A 31 3.01 6.53 -6.27
N THR A 32 2.05 7.41 -6.61
CA THR A 32 1.00 7.86 -5.70
C THR A 32 0.12 6.69 -5.23
N PHE A 33 -0.17 5.75 -6.12
CA PHE A 33 -0.93 4.55 -5.77
C PHE A 33 -0.18 3.69 -4.75
N PHE A 34 1.11 3.43 -5.00
CA PHE A 34 1.91 2.56 -4.12
C PHE A 34 2.05 3.18 -2.73
N ILE A 35 2.41 4.47 -2.65
CA ILE A 35 2.53 5.22 -1.40
C ILE A 35 1.20 5.25 -0.64
N THR A 36 0.10 5.54 -1.33
CA THR A 36 -1.24 5.61 -0.70
C THR A 36 -1.71 4.24 -0.23
N SER A 37 -1.44 3.17 -1.00
CA SER A 37 -1.80 1.81 -0.62
C SER A 37 -1.06 1.36 0.63
N CYS A 38 0.24 1.66 0.71
CA CYS A 38 1.08 1.47 1.89
C CYS A 38 0.58 2.24 3.11
N ALA A 39 0.31 3.54 2.97
CA ALA A 39 -0.20 4.38 4.04
C ALA A 39 -1.55 3.86 4.58
N ASN A 40 -2.44 3.45 3.67
CA ASN A 40 -3.74 2.91 4.06
C ASN A 40 -3.61 1.58 4.83
N LEU A 41 -2.72 0.67 4.45
CA LEU A 41 -2.50 -0.57 5.21
C LEU A 41 -1.87 -0.32 6.57
N ARG A 42 -0.94 0.65 6.68
CA ARG A 42 -0.40 1.11 7.97
C ARG A 42 -1.49 1.67 8.88
N ALA A 43 -2.44 2.43 8.32
CA ALA A 43 -3.58 2.93 9.08
C ALA A 43 -4.45 1.78 9.63
N GLN A 44 -4.61 0.68 8.87
CA GLN A 44 -5.35 -0.50 9.32
C GLN A 44 -4.71 -1.20 10.52
N GLN A 45 -3.37 -1.16 10.65
CA GLN A 45 -2.70 -1.67 11.85
C GLN A 45 -3.20 -0.96 13.10
N THR A 46 -3.42 0.36 13.05
CA THR A 46 -3.96 1.13 14.19
C THR A 46 -5.42 0.79 14.48
N LEU A 47 -6.23 0.58 13.45
CA LEU A 47 -7.65 0.24 13.59
C LEU A 47 -7.86 -1.22 14.06
N ARG A 48 -6.93 -2.12 13.73
CA ARG A 48 -7.02 -3.56 13.99
C ARG A 48 -5.89 -4.09 14.88
N ARG A 49 -5.36 -3.28 15.81
CA ARG A 49 -4.19 -3.62 16.66
C ARG A 49 -4.29 -4.97 17.36
N ALA A 50 -5.51 -5.37 17.75
CA ALA A 50 -5.74 -6.65 18.43
C ALA A 50 -5.67 -7.88 17.50
N LYS A 51 -5.73 -7.69 16.18
CA LYS A 51 -5.83 -8.78 15.19
C LYS A 51 -4.70 -8.78 14.15
N LEU A 52 -4.08 -7.64 13.85
CA LEU A 52 -3.09 -7.53 12.78
C LEU A 52 -1.80 -6.89 13.30
N TYR A 53 -0.70 -7.61 13.16
CA TYR A 53 0.65 -7.14 13.42
C TYR A 53 1.40 -6.99 12.08
N LEU A 54 1.77 -5.74 11.78
CA LEU A 54 2.37 -5.35 10.52
C LEU A 54 3.79 -4.85 10.77
N HIS A 55 4.78 -5.55 10.22
CA HIS A 55 6.14 -5.04 10.10
C HIS A 55 6.25 -4.20 8.84
N ASN A 56 6.94 -3.06 8.91
CA ASN A 56 7.09 -2.17 7.77
C ASN A 56 8.55 -2.12 7.33
N ILE A 57 8.77 -2.30 6.03
CA ILE A 57 10.06 -2.16 5.37
C ILE A 57 9.85 -1.26 4.15
N ASP A 58 10.47 -0.09 4.17
CA ASP A 58 10.42 0.89 3.09
C ASP A 58 11.68 0.82 2.24
N PHE A 59 11.53 0.97 0.92
CA PHE A 59 12.64 1.10 -0.01
C PHE A 59 12.24 1.93 -1.24
N ASP A 60 13.22 2.27 -2.08
CA ASP A 60 13.00 2.90 -3.37
C ASP A 60 13.71 2.09 -4.45
N SER A 61 12.95 1.43 -5.33
CA SER A 61 13.50 0.61 -6.41
C SER A 61 14.32 1.36 -7.44
N LYS A 62 14.29 2.70 -7.44
CA LYS A 62 15.21 3.52 -8.23
C LYS A 62 16.65 3.34 -7.78
N PHE A 63 16.86 3.19 -6.47
CA PHE A 63 18.18 3.17 -5.84
C PHE A 63 18.58 1.77 -5.33
N VAL A 64 17.60 0.87 -5.16
CA VAL A 64 17.83 -0.50 -4.70
C VAL A 64 18.04 -1.45 -5.88
N GLN A 65 19.20 -2.12 -5.88
CA GLN A 65 19.52 -3.18 -6.84
C GLN A 65 19.48 -4.59 -6.22
N ASP A 66 19.83 -4.72 -4.93
CA ASP A 66 19.78 -5.99 -4.20
C ASP A 66 18.66 -5.98 -3.15
N PHE A 67 17.72 -6.93 -3.28
CA PHE A 67 16.60 -7.11 -2.37
C PHE A 67 16.91 -8.07 -1.20
N GLY A 68 18.10 -8.69 -1.20
CA GLY A 68 18.51 -9.68 -0.22
C GLY A 68 18.43 -9.22 1.24
N PRO A 69 18.92 -8.01 1.60
CA PRO A 69 18.84 -7.50 2.96
C PRO A 69 17.39 -7.32 3.44
N PHE A 70 16.51 -6.78 2.59
CA PHE A 70 15.10 -6.57 2.92
C PHE A 70 14.36 -7.90 3.12
N LEU A 71 14.63 -8.89 2.27
CA LEU A 71 14.07 -10.23 2.41
C LEU A 71 14.62 -10.98 3.63
N SER A 72 15.90 -10.80 3.96
CA SER A 72 16.51 -11.38 5.15
C SER A 72 15.92 -10.79 6.43
N GLN A 73 15.62 -9.50 6.44
CA GLN A 73 14.89 -8.85 7.53
C GLN A 73 13.46 -9.39 7.63
N ALA A 74 12.73 -9.45 6.52
CA ALA A 74 11.36 -9.98 6.47
C ALA A 74 11.29 -11.45 6.95
N LYS A 75 12.30 -12.25 6.59
CA LYS A 75 12.44 -13.67 6.99
C LYS A 75 12.34 -13.87 8.50
N GLY A 76 12.92 -12.95 9.29
CA GLY A 76 12.92 -12.98 10.75
C GLY A 76 11.68 -12.35 11.42
N GLN A 77 10.71 -11.89 10.63
CA GLN A 77 9.56 -11.10 11.11
C GLN A 77 8.23 -11.78 10.84
N SER A 78 8.01 -12.26 9.61
CA SER A 78 6.76 -12.90 9.21
C SER A 78 6.98 -13.93 8.10
N ARG A 79 6.07 -14.91 7.98
CA ARG A 79 6.03 -15.82 6.83
C ARG A 79 5.23 -15.24 5.65
N ILE A 80 4.44 -14.19 5.90
CA ILE A 80 3.52 -13.60 4.93
C ILE A 80 4.02 -12.20 4.56
N ILE A 81 4.50 -12.06 3.32
CA ILE A 81 5.19 -10.86 2.86
C ILE A 81 4.32 -10.15 1.81
N ILE A 82 3.81 -8.96 2.15
CA ILE A 82 3.04 -8.11 1.25
C ILE A 82 4.01 -7.23 0.46
N LEU A 83 3.93 -7.28 -0.86
CA LEU A 83 4.73 -6.47 -1.78
C LEU A 83 3.83 -5.41 -2.42
N ILE A 84 4.14 -4.13 -2.20
CA ILE A 84 3.48 -3.01 -2.87
C ILE A 84 4.53 -2.27 -3.69
N THR A 85 4.68 -2.70 -4.94
CA THR A 85 5.69 -2.20 -5.88
C THR A 85 5.29 -2.50 -7.32
N HIS A 86 6.03 -1.95 -8.27
CA HIS A 86 5.85 -2.21 -9.69
C HIS A 86 6.09 -3.70 -10.01
N PRO A 87 5.31 -4.33 -10.91
CA PRO A 87 5.44 -5.76 -11.19
C PRO A 87 6.82 -6.22 -11.66
N LYS A 88 7.55 -5.39 -12.43
CA LYS A 88 8.97 -5.66 -12.79
C LYS A 88 9.88 -5.82 -11.55
N ILE A 89 9.56 -5.11 -10.47
CA ILE A 89 10.29 -5.19 -9.19
C ILE A 89 9.84 -6.42 -8.39
N ILE A 90 8.55 -6.77 -8.42
CA ILE A 90 8.06 -8.04 -7.87
C ILE A 90 8.84 -9.20 -8.45
N HIS A 91 9.06 -9.24 -9.77
CA HIS A 91 9.87 -10.28 -10.39
C HIS A 91 11.29 -10.37 -9.79
N LYS A 92 12.01 -9.25 -9.69
CA LYS A 92 13.36 -9.21 -9.09
C LYS A 92 13.38 -9.68 -7.62
N ILE A 93 12.38 -9.27 -6.85
CA ILE A 93 12.20 -9.70 -5.44
C ILE A 93 11.96 -11.22 -5.39
N MET A 94 11.07 -11.76 -6.21
CA MET A 94 10.76 -13.20 -6.23
C MET A 94 11.97 -14.05 -6.63
N MET A 95 12.76 -13.61 -7.62
CA MET A 95 14.01 -14.28 -7.99
C MET A 95 15.04 -14.27 -6.85
N THR A 96 15.13 -13.14 -6.13
CA THR A 96 15.99 -13.05 -4.94
C THR A 96 15.48 -13.94 -3.80
N ALA A 97 14.16 -14.00 -3.59
CA ALA A 97 13.52 -14.86 -2.61
C ALA A 97 13.80 -16.34 -2.88
N HIS A 98 13.75 -16.75 -4.15
CA HIS A 98 14.11 -18.11 -4.56
C HIS A 98 15.57 -18.44 -4.24
N ARG A 99 16.50 -17.53 -4.57
CA ARG A 99 17.93 -17.67 -4.21
C ARG A 99 18.15 -17.80 -2.69
N LEU A 100 17.31 -17.16 -1.89
CA LEU A 100 17.34 -17.21 -0.42
C LEU A 100 16.51 -18.37 0.17
N ARG A 101 15.97 -19.27 -0.66
CA ARG A 101 15.10 -20.40 -0.24
C ARG A 101 13.87 -19.95 0.55
N LEU A 102 13.30 -18.80 0.17
CA LEU A 102 12.03 -18.31 0.69
C LEU A 102 10.85 -18.74 -0.19
N THR A 103 11.05 -19.65 -1.13
CA THR A 103 10.00 -20.18 -2.02
C THR A 103 9.91 -21.70 -1.92
N ASP A 104 10.19 -22.25 -0.74
CA ASP A 104 10.24 -23.71 -0.49
C ASP A 104 8.97 -24.22 0.25
N GLY A 105 7.97 -23.36 0.45
CA GLY A 105 6.69 -23.71 1.08
C GLY A 105 6.38 -22.96 2.38
N ASP A 106 7.38 -22.41 3.05
CA ASP A 106 7.22 -21.75 4.36
C ASP A 106 6.76 -20.30 4.29
N TYR A 107 6.93 -19.64 3.15
CA TYR A 107 6.63 -18.23 2.96
C TYR A 107 5.63 -18.02 1.82
N VAL A 108 4.83 -16.97 1.92
CA VAL A 108 3.89 -16.53 0.89
C VAL A 108 4.12 -15.05 0.59
N PHE A 109 4.12 -14.72 -0.70
CA PHE A 109 4.24 -13.35 -1.17
C PHE A 109 2.88 -12.87 -1.70
N LEU A 110 2.42 -11.71 -1.25
CA LEU A 110 1.18 -11.07 -1.69
C LEU A 110 1.52 -9.83 -2.50
N GLY A 111 1.50 -9.94 -3.83
CA GLY A 111 1.86 -8.86 -4.75
C GLY A 111 0.68 -7.99 -5.13
N ALA A 112 0.70 -6.73 -4.70
CA ALA A 112 -0.30 -5.73 -5.10
C ALA A 112 0.08 -5.13 -6.46
N THR A 113 -0.87 -5.10 -7.39
CA THR A 113 -0.65 -4.40 -8.66
C THR A 113 -1.88 -3.57 -9.06
N THR A 114 -1.65 -2.33 -9.51
CA THR A 114 -2.61 -1.64 -10.39
C THR A 114 -2.57 -2.31 -11.74
N GLY A 115 -3.69 -2.39 -12.46
CA GLY A 115 -3.79 -2.89 -13.85
C GLY A 115 -3.00 -2.08 -14.89
N SER A 116 -1.86 -1.51 -14.50
CA SER A 116 -0.81 -0.98 -15.34
C SER A 116 0.27 -2.05 -15.51
N ALA A 117 0.21 -2.71 -16.66
CA ALA A 117 1.32 -3.39 -17.30
C ALA A 117 2.10 -4.51 -16.58
N ILE A 118 1.40 -5.35 -15.81
CA ILE A 118 1.44 -6.79 -16.13
C ILE A 118 -0.03 -7.24 -16.18
N PRO A 119 -0.52 -7.73 -17.33
CA PRO A 119 -1.92 -8.12 -17.45
C PRO A 119 -2.29 -9.15 -16.39
N ALA A 120 -3.58 -9.22 -16.06
CA ALA A 120 -4.25 -10.35 -15.43
C ALA A 120 -4.06 -11.73 -16.12
N LYS A 121 -3.13 -11.82 -17.07
CA LYS A 121 -2.38 -13.02 -17.41
C LYS A 121 -0.90 -12.67 -17.27
N LEU A 122 -0.28 -13.06 -16.16
CA LEU A 122 1.15 -13.37 -16.14
C LEU A 122 1.31 -14.55 -17.09
N SER A 123 1.20 -14.30 -18.38
CA SER A 123 1.64 -15.24 -19.39
C SER A 123 3.12 -15.32 -19.10
N LEU A 124 3.57 -16.45 -18.58
CA LEU A 124 4.98 -16.76 -18.36
C LEU A 124 5.72 -16.93 -19.72
N THR A 125 5.21 -16.25 -20.75
CA THR A 125 5.43 -16.37 -22.18
C THR A 125 5.23 -15.04 -22.92
N TRP A 126 5.00 -13.91 -22.25
CA TRP A 126 4.80 -12.64 -22.95
C TRP A 126 6.14 -11.98 -23.40
N PRO A 127 6.25 -11.43 -24.63
CA PRO A 127 7.47 -11.58 -25.44
C PRO A 127 8.56 -10.51 -25.32
N TRP A 128 8.39 -9.40 -24.59
CA TRP A 128 9.25 -8.22 -24.81
C TRP A 128 10.19 -7.79 -23.68
N GLU A 129 10.22 -8.47 -22.54
CA GLU A 129 11.29 -8.24 -21.54
C GLU A 129 11.72 -9.51 -20.79
N PHE A 130 10.98 -10.61 -20.92
CA PHE A 130 11.30 -11.91 -20.32
C PHE A 130 11.79 -12.92 -21.35
N ASN A 131 12.44 -12.46 -22.43
CA ASN A 131 13.04 -13.36 -23.42
C ASN A 131 14.14 -14.26 -22.82
N GLU A 132 14.66 -13.89 -21.63
CA GLU A 132 15.60 -14.71 -20.86
C GLU A 132 14.91 -15.60 -19.80
N ASP A 133 13.63 -15.37 -19.47
CA ASP A 133 12.88 -16.05 -18.39
C ASP A 133 11.81 -17.02 -18.93
N LYS A 134 12.17 -17.78 -19.97
CA LYS A 134 11.59 -19.13 -20.18
C LYS A 134 12.11 -20.16 -19.16
N ASN A 135 12.75 -19.69 -18.11
CA ASN A 135 13.52 -20.49 -17.17
C ASN A 135 12.56 -21.09 -16.12
N GLU A 136 12.59 -22.41 -15.97
CA GLU A 136 11.79 -23.15 -14.98
C GLU A 136 11.99 -22.60 -13.55
N THR A 137 13.15 -22.01 -13.29
CA THR A 137 13.48 -21.29 -12.05
C THR A 137 12.50 -20.16 -11.72
N ALA A 138 12.11 -19.33 -12.70
CA ALA A 138 11.18 -18.22 -12.46
C ALA A 138 9.77 -18.75 -12.15
N LEU A 139 9.35 -19.82 -12.83
CA LEU A 139 8.09 -20.50 -12.56
C LEU A 139 8.02 -21.01 -11.12
N GLU A 140 9.09 -21.67 -10.66
CA GLU A 140 9.15 -22.19 -9.30
C GLU A 140 9.21 -21.06 -8.25
N ALA A 141 9.96 -19.99 -8.53
CA ALA A 141 10.00 -18.81 -7.67
C ALA A 141 8.59 -18.20 -7.50
N PHE A 142 7.84 -18.07 -8.58
CA PHE A 142 6.50 -17.50 -8.56
C PHE A 142 5.44 -18.39 -7.92
N ARG A 143 5.69 -19.68 -7.75
CA ARG A 143 4.71 -20.64 -7.18
C ARG A 143 4.12 -20.20 -5.83
N HIS A 144 4.88 -19.39 -5.08
CA HIS A 144 4.54 -18.86 -3.75
C HIS A 144 3.98 -17.43 -3.78
N LEU A 145 3.76 -16.87 -4.97
CA LEU A 145 3.20 -15.54 -5.18
C LEU A 145 1.68 -15.62 -5.39
N ILE A 146 0.96 -14.76 -4.67
CA ILE A 146 -0.44 -14.45 -4.90
C ILE A 146 -0.49 -13.00 -5.37
N MET A 147 -0.88 -12.80 -6.62
CA MET A 147 -1.10 -11.47 -7.16
C MET A 147 -2.51 -11.03 -6.82
N TYR A 148 -2.70 -9.77 -6.44
CA TYR A 148 -4.03 -9.21 -6.28
C TYR A 148 -4.15 -7.83 -6.91
N ASN A 149 -5.25 -7.65 -7.64
CA ASN A 149 -5.51 -6.47 -8.45
C ASN A 149 -7.00 -6.24 -8.62
N ASN A 150 -7.35 -5.01 -8.99
CA ASN A 150 -8.70 -4.72 -9.45
C ASN A 150 -8.99 -5.44 -10.77
N VAL A 151 -10.26 -5.73 -11.06
CA VAL A 151 -10.66 -6.27 -12.37
C VAL A 151 -10.25 -5.30 -13.48
N ASP A 152 -9.40 -5.78 -14.38
CA ASP A 152 -8.92 -5.04 -15.54
C ASP A 152 -10.07 -4.75 -16.53
N PRO A 153 -9.99 -3.65 -17.31
CA PRO A 153 -10.85 -3.47 -18.47
C PRO A 153 -10.61 -4.58 -19.50
N ASP A 154 -11.62 -4.88 -20.31
CA ASP A 154 -11.49 -5.80 -21.43
C ASP A 154 -10.68 -5.14 -22.55
N TRP A 155 -9.35 -5.26 -22.46
CA TRP A 155 -8.40 -4.68 -23.39
C TRP A 155 -8.69 -5.03 -24.86
N LYS A 156 -9.29 -6.21 -25.11
CA LYS A 156 -9.62 -6.68 -26.46
C LYS A 156 -10.75 -5.91 -27.11
N LYS A 157 -11.62 -5.27 -26.31
CA LYS A 157 -12.75 -4.49 -26.80
C LYS A 157 -12.41 -3.03 -27.09
N ILE A 158 -11.22 -2.59 -26.70
CA ILE A 158 -10.78 -1.19 -26.83
C ILE A 158 -9.44 -1.04 -27.58
N PRO A 159 -9.17 -1.78 -28.67
CA PRO A 159 -7.91 -1.67 -29.39
C PRO A 159 -7.67 -0.25 -29.92
N ASN A 160 -8.73 0.45 -30.31
CA ASN A 160 -8.66 1.83 -30.79
C ASN A 160 -8.18 2.78 -29.68
N TRP A 161 -8.68 2.63 -28.45
CA TRP A 161 -8.26 3.49 -27.32
C TRP A 161 -6.78 3.29 -26.98
N LEU A 162 -6.29 2.04 -27.11
CA LEU A 162 -4.89 1.69 -26.85
C LEU A 162 -3.91 2.32 -27.85
N GLU A 163 -4.37 2.73 -29.03
CA GLU A 163 -3.54 3.41 -30.04
C GLU A 163 -3.81 4.93 -30.09
N GLU A 164 -5.06 5.35 -29.97
CA GLU A 164 -5.46 6.76 -30.04
C GLU A 164 -4.99 7.57 -28.82
N ILE A 165 -5.06 7.01 -27.60
CA ILE A 165 -4.64 7.73 -26.39
C ILE A 165 -3.13 8.02 -26.44
N PRO A 166 -2.24 7.05 -26.72
CA PRO A 166 -0.82 7.34 -26.89
C PRO A 166 -0.53 8.28 -28.07
N ALA A 167 -1.27 8.18 -29.18
CA ALA A 167 -1.10 9.09 -30.31
C ALA A 167 -1.45 10.54 -29.95
N ALA A 168 -2.56 10.75 -29.24
CA ALA A 168 -2.95 12.06 -28.72
C ALA A 168 -1.94 12.58 -27.68
N ALA A 169 -1.44 11.72 -26.79
CA ALA A 169 -0.41 12.07 -25.82
C ALA A 169 0.88 12.57 -26.49
N ARG A 170 1.29 11.90 -27.58
CA ARG A 170 2.44 12.30 -28.39
C ARG A 170 2.21 13.62 -29.12
N ALA A 171 1.04 13.78 -29.76
CA ALA A 171 0.73 14.94 -30.57
C ALA A 171 0.54 16.23 -29.76
N HIS A 172 -0.09 16.15 -28.58
CA HIS A 172 -0.47 17.32 -27.80
C HIS A 172 0.43 17.60 -26.60
N PHE A 173 1.13 16.59 -26.07
CA PHE A 173 1.91 16.71 -24.84
C PHE A 173 3.36 16.23 -24.97
N SER A 174 3.82 15.91 -26.18
CA SER A 174 5.16 15.38 -26.45
C SER A 174 5.53 14.17 -25.57
N THR A 175 4.52 13.42 -25.13
CA THR A 175 4.69 12.29 -24.20
C THR A 175 4.61 10.98 -24.99
N ASN A 176 5.65 10.17 -24.89
CA ASN A 176 5.69 8.84 -25.51
C ASN A 176 5.40 7.77 -24.46
N PHE A 177 4.41 6.92 -24.76
CA PHE A 177 4.12 5.75 -23.95
C PHE A 177 4.97 4.60 -24.46
N SER A 178 5.62 3.87 -23.55
CA SER A 178 6.17 2.55 -23.86
C SER A 178 5.04 1.53 -24.02
N GLU A 179 5.32 0.38 -24.64
CA GLU A 179 4.30 -0.66 -24.90
C GLU A 179 3.64 -1.18 -23.61
N ASP A 180 4.38 -1.25 -22.51
CA ASP A 180 3.84 -1.56 -21.19
C ASP A 180 2.90 -0.44 -20.71
N GLN A 181 3.28 0.83 -20.85
CA GLN A 181 2.46 1.97 -20.42
C GLN A 181 1.14 2.13 -21.19
N LYS A 182 1.00 1.55 -22.40
CA LYS A 182 -0.27 1.54 -23.14
C LYS A 182 -1.39 0.84 -22.37
N TYR A 183 -1.06 -0.22 -21.64
CA TYR A 183 -2.01 -1.01 -20.86
C TYR A 183 -2.07 -0.49 -19.44
N ASN A 184 -2.73 0.66 -19.26
CA ASN A 184 -2.78 1.38 -17.99
C ASN A 184 -4.23 1.60 -17.55
N GLU A 185 -4.67 0.85 -16.54
CA GLU A 185 -6.03 0.91 -16.01
C GLU A 185 -6.42 2.30 -15.47
N LEU A 186 -5.46 3.06 -14.95
CA LEU A 186 -5.71 4.42 -14.45
C LEU A 186 -6.00 5.39 -15.61
N VAL A 187 -5.28 5.25 -16.72
CA VAL A 187 -5.51 6.05 -17.94
C VAL A 187 -6.87 5.73 -18.54
N ILE A 188 -7.22 4.44 -18.65
CA ILE A 188 -8.54 4.02 -19.13
C ILE A 188 -9.64 4.50 -18.18
N SER A 189 -9.46 4.40 -16.87
CA SER A 189 -10.41 4.93 -15.88
C SER A 189 -10.63 6.44 -16.01
N ALA A 190 -9.56 7.20 -16.24
CA ALA A 190 -9.65 8.64 -16.45
C ALA A 190 -10.44 8.98 -17.71
N TYR A 191 -10.20 8.25 -18.81
CA TYR A 191 -10.94 8.40 -20.05
C TYR A 191 -12.42 8.02 -19.91
N GLU A 192 -12.72 6.89 -19.28
CA GLU A 192 -14.08 6.45 -18.93
C GLU A 192 -14.82 7.52 -18.11
N MET A 193 -14.13 8.17 -17.16
CA MET A 193 -14.72 9.24 -16.36
C MET A 193 -15.08 10.47 -17.18
N MET A 194 -14.27 10.83 -18.18
CA MET A 194 -14.59 11.92 -19.11
C MET A 194 -15.82 11.58 -19.96
N LEU A 195 -15.94 10.32 -20.43
CA LEU A 195 -17.14 9.85 -21.13
C LEU A 195 -18.38 9.89 -20.24
N ALA A 196 -18.28 9.41 -18.99
CA ALA A 196 -19.34 9.50 -18.00
C ALA A 196 -19.77 10.95 -17.76
N THR A 197 -18.78 11.85 -17.66
CA THR A 197 -19.02 13.29 -17.49
C THR A 197 -19.78 13.88 -18.68
N GLY A 198 -19.40 13.53 -19.91
CA GLY A 198 -20.13 13.94 -21.11
C GLY A 198 -21.58 13.43 -21.15
N GLN A 199 -21.82 12.21 -20.66
CA GLN A 199 -23.17 11.65 -20.53
C GLN A 199 -24.00 12.45 -19.51
N VAL A 200 -23.46 12.69 -18.31
CA VAL A 200 -24.17 13.47 -17.28
C VAL A 200 -24.41 14.92 -17.74
N LEU A 201 -23.44 15.56 -18.39
CA LEU A 201 -23.60 16.92 -18.92
C LEU A 201 -24.74 17.02 -19.94
N ARG A 202 -24.88 16.01 -20.81
CA ARG A 202 -25.99 15.95 -21.77
C ARG A 202 -27.34 15.85 -21.07
N GLU A 203 -27.43 15.06 -20.01
CA GLU A 203 -28.65 14.88 -19.21
C GLU A 203 -29.02 16.17 -18.44
N THR A 204 -28.02 16.95 -18.03
CA THR A 204 -28.22 18.17 -17.24
C THR A 204 -28.19 19.46 -18.07
N MET A 205 -28.08 19.39 -19.40
CA MET A 205 -27.77 20.52 -20.29
C MET A 205 -28.81 21.66 -20.28
N GLY A 206 -30.00 21.43 -19.73
CA GLY A 206 -31.07 22.42 -19.57
C GLY A 206 -31.26 22.96 -18.15
N ASN A 207 -30.47 22.52 -17.17
CA ASN A 207 -30.61 22.95 -15.78
C ASN A 207 -29.69 24.13 -15.47
N VAL A 208 -30.23 25.35 -15.52
CA VAL A 208 -29.50 26.61 -15.35
C VAL A 208 -29.00 26.83 -13.91
N GLU A 209 -29.58 26.14 -12.92
CA GLU A 209 -29.24 26.26 -11.49
C GLU A 209 -28.43 25.06 -10.95
N LEU A 210 -27.78 24.30 -11.83
CA LEU A 210 -27.09 23.08 -11.43
C LEU A 210 -25.84 23.36 -10.57
N SER A 211 -25.98 23.22 -9.25
CA SER A 211 -24.84 23.28 -8.34
C SER A 211 -23.89 22.09 -8.54
N GLY A 212 -22.60 22.27 -8.22
CA GLY A 212 -21.61 21.19 -8.34
C GLY A 212 -21.97 19.94 -7.52
N ARG A 213 -22.61 20.10 -6.36
CA ARG A 213 -23.14 18.98 -5.57
C ARG A 213 -24.25 18.23 -6.31
N SER A 214 -25.18 18.97 -6.92
CA SER A 214 -26.27 18.38 -7.70
C SER A 214 -25.74 17.67 -8.93
N PHE A 215 -24.75 18.25 -9.62
CA PHE A 215 -24.05 17.60 -10.74
C PHE A 215 -23.38 16.30 -10.30
N ALA A 216 -22.60 16.33 -9.20
CA ALA A 216 -21.93 15.14 -8.66
C ALA A 216 -22.92 14.02 -8.27
N ALA A 217 -24.09 14.37 -7.76
CA ALA A 217 -25.12 13.40 -7.37
C ALA A 217 -25.64 12.57 -8.56
N HIS A 218 -25.56 13.07 -9.80
CA HIS A 218 -25.96 12.32 -11.00
C HIS A 218 -25.01 11.15 -11.33
N PHE A 219 -23.83 11.11 -10.71
CA PHE A 219 -22.88 10.01 -10.83
C PHE A 219 -23.10 8.95 -9.77
N TRP A 220 -23.74 9.26 -8.64
CA TRP A 220 -23.79 8.34 -7.49
C TRP A 220 -24.81 7.23 -7.70
N ASN A 221 -24.52 6.05 -7.14
CA ASN A 221 -25.37 4.86 -7.23
C ASN A 221 -25.79 4.52 -8.68
N ARG A 222 -24.86 4.67 -9.62
CA ARG A 222 -25.11 4.57 -11.05
C ARG A 222 -24.07 3.68 -11.72
N THR A 223 -24.52 2.88 -12.66
CA THR A 223 -23.65 2.11 -13.56
C THR A 223 -23.60 2.79 -14.93
N PHE A 224 -22.40 3.03 -15.43
CA PHE A 224 -22.15 3.43 -16.81
C PHE A 224 -21.62 2.23 -17.58
N GLU A 225 -22.02 2.14 -18.84
CA GLU A 225 -21.63 1.04 -19.73
C GLU A 225 -20.69 1.57 -20.81
N PHE A 226 -19.46 1.04 -20.82
CA PHE A 226 -18.44 1.38 -21.81
C PHE A 226 -17.97 0.12 -22.54
N PRO A 227 -17.37 0.24 -23.74
CA PRO A 227 -16.84 -0.90 -24.48
C PRO A 227 -15.84 -1.74 -23.67
N SER A 228 -15.02 -1.09 -22.85
CA SER A 228 -14.04 -1.72 -21.96
C SER A 228 -14.68 -2.54 -20.83
N ARG A 229 -15.70 -2.00 -20.15
CA ARG A 229 -16.33 -2.60 -18.95
C ARG A 229 -17.56 -1.81 -18.50
N LYS A 230 -18.33 -2.43 -17.59
CA LYS A 230 -19.32 -1.74 -16.77
C LYS A 230 -18.62 -1.07 -15.58
N PHE A 231 -18.91 0.20 -15.38
CA PHE A 231 -18.31 1.04 -14.33
C PHE A 231 -19.42 1.50 -13.38
N THR A 232 -19.39 1.03 -12.13
CA THR A 232 -20.40 1.40 -11.12
C THR A 232 -19.82 2.35 -10.08
N MET A 233 -20.53 3.45 -9.87
CA MET A 233 -20.28 4.40 -8.79
C MET A 233 -21.21 4.10 -7.63
N GLY A 234 -20.63 3.92 -6.45
CA GLY A 234 -21.36 3.67 -5.23
C GLY A 234 -22.08 4.91 -4.68
N PRO A 235 -22.75 4.77 -3.53
CA PRO A 235 -23.55 5.85 -2.93
C PRO A 235 -22.70 7.04 -2.42
N TYR A 236 -21.39 6.85 -2.24
CA TYR A 236 -20.46 7.88 -1.76
C TYR A 236 -19.62 8.50 -2.88
N GLY A 237 -20.00 8.30 -4.15
CA GLY A 237 -19.22 8.79 -5.29
C GLY A 237 -17.85 8.12 -5.44
N MET A 238 -17.69 6.91 -4.89
CA MET A 238 -16.51 6.07 -5.10
C MET A 238 -16.87 4.91 -6.00
N ARG A 239 -15.94 4.53 -6.88
CA ARG A 239 -16.12 3.37 -7.75
C ARG A 239 -16.18 2.08 -6.92
N VAL A 240 -17.15 1.23 -7.23
CA VAL A 240 -17.25 -0.14 -6.69
C VAL A 240 -16.49 -1.06 -7.64
N VAL A 241 -15.42 -1.69 -7.16
CA VAL A 241 -14.52 -2.52 -7.98
C VAL A 241 -14.15 -3.79 -7.26
N ASP A 242 -14.44 -4.91 -7.89
CA ASP A 242 -14.05 -6.23 -7.43
C ASP A 242 -12.52 -6.38 -7.45
N VAL A 243 -12.02 -7.20 -6.54
CA VAL A 243 -10.58 -7.51 -6.43
C VAL A 243 -10.39 -8.98 -6.73
N LEU A 244 -9.49 -9.28 -7.65
CA LEU A 244 -9.10 -10.63 -8.01
C LEU A 244 -7.84 -11.00 -7.25
N PHE A 245 -7.78 -12.22 -6.76
CA PHE A 245 -6.57 -12.86 -6.29
C PHE A 245 -6.23 -13.99 -7.24
N SER A 246 -5.01 -14.00 -7.74
CA SER A 246 -4.56 -14.92 -8.77
C SER A 246 -3.26 -15.61 -8.36
N ARG A 247 -3.15 -16.89 -8.70
CA ARG A 247 -1.98 -17.73 -8.43
C ARG A 247 -1.47 -18.37 -9.72
N PRO A 248 -0.17 -18.64 -9.86
CA PRO A 248 0.35 -19.24 -11.09
C PRO A 248 -0.10 -20.69 -11.22
N ASN A 249 -0.73 -21.00 -12.34
CA ASN A 249 -0.97 -22.35 -12.80
C ASN A 249 0.26 -22.79 -13.62
N LEU A 250 1.08 -23.66 -13.04
CA LEU A 250 2.35 -24.09 -13.66
C LEU A 250 2.13 -24.89 -14.95
N SER A 251 1.08 -25.72 -15.01
CA SER A 251 0.77 -26.52 -16.20
C SER A 251 0.33 -25.65 -17.37
N ALA A 252 -0.51 -24.66 -17.08
CA ALA A 252 -1.08 -23.81 -18.10
C ALA A 252 -0.26 -22.52 -18.37
N ARG A 253 0.77 -22.27 -17.55
CA ARG A 253 1.71 -21.15 -17.64
C ARG A 253 1.04 -19.77 -17.66
N TYR A 254 -0.03 -19.61 -16.87
CA TYR A 254 -0.72 -18.34 -16.66
C TYR A 254 -1.15 -18.15 -15.18
N LEU A 255 -1.46 -16.90 -14.78
CA LEU A 255 -2.12 -16.62 -13.49
C LEU A 255 -3.60 -16.96 -13.55
N GLU A 256 -4.02 -17.93 -12.75
CA GLU A 256 -5.41 -18.33 -12.60
C GLU A 256 -6.03 -17.60 -11.43
N GLU A 257 -7.24 -17.07 -11.63
CA GLU A 257 -8.04 -16.47 -10.57
C GLU A 257 -8.44 -17.57 -9.57
N VAL A 258 -8.13 -17.36 -8.30
CA VAL A 258 -8.39 -18.32 -7.21
C VAL A 258 -9.39 -17.80 -6.19
N TRP A 259 -9.40 -16.49 -5.95
CA TRP A 259 -10.42 -15.83 -5.14
C TRP A 259 -10.87 -14.53 -5.81
N ARG A 260 -12.15 -14.21 -5.63
CA ARG A 260 -12.75 -12.94 -6.05
C ARG A 260 -13.43 -12.28 -4.88
N TYR A 261 -13.04 -11.06 -4.60
CA TYR A 261 -13.74 -10.20 -3.67
C TYR A 261 -14.80 -9.40 -4.42
N ASP A 262 -16.06 -9.67 -4.14
CA ASP A 262 -17.19 -8.88 -4.63
C ASP A 262 -17.28 -7.61 -3.78
N ALA A 263 -17.05 -6.45 -4.41
CA ALA A 263 -17.04 -5.18 -3.70
C ALA A 263 -18.43 -4.66 -3.34
N ALA A 264 -19.48 -5.14 -4.01
CA ALA A 264 -20.86 -4.79 -3.71
C ALA A 264 -21.36 -5.56 -2.48
N THR A 265 -21.15 -6.88 -2.44
CA THR A 265 -21.57 -7.72 -1.30
C THR A 265 -20.55 -7.77 -0.17
N ARG A 266 -19.30 -7.35 -0.44
CA ARG A 266 -18.15 -7.41 0.49
C ARG A 266 -17.81 -8.84 0.91
N LEU A 267 -17.91 -9.77 -0.03
CA LEU A 267 -17.65 -11.19 0.20
C LEU A 267 -16.47 -11.67 -0.63
N LEU A 268 -15.59 -12.45 0.00
CA LEU A 268 -14.50 -13.15 -0.67
C LEU A 268 -14.97 -14.55 -1.06
N ASN A 269 -15.13 -14.79 -2.35
CA ASN A 269 -15.56 -16.07 -2.91
C ASN A 269 -14.36 -16.81 -3.51
N ALA A 270 -14.27 -18.11 -3.27
CA ALA A 270 -13.31 -18.97 -3.96
C ALA A 270 -13.80 -19.25 -5.39
N SER A 271 -12.95 -19.06 -6.39
CA SER A 271 -13.29 -19.25 -7.80
C SER A 271 -12.67 -20.50 -8.42
N ALA A 272 -11.58 -21.02 -7.85
CA ALA A 272 -10.89 -22.20 -8.38
C ALA A 272 -10.36 -23.14 -7.27
N VAL A 273 -10.27 -24.44 -7.60
CA VAL A 273 -9.68 -25.48 -6.73
C VAL A 273 -8.21 -25.18 -6.41
N LEU A 274 -7.50 -24.49 -7.31
CA LEU A 274 -6.12 -24.06 -7.10
C LEU A 274 -5.98 -23.20 -5.83
N GLY A 275 -7.03 -22.51 -5.37
CA GLY A 275 -7.02 -21.79 -4.09
C GLY A 275 -6.83 -22.70 -2.87
N ALA A 276 -7.26 -23.96 -2.94
CA ALA A 276 -7.15 -24.92 -1.84
C ALA A 276 -5.82 -25.67 -1.82
N VAL A 277 -5.12 -25.77 -2.96
CA VAL A 277 -3.87 -26.55 -3.09
C VAL A 277 -2.66 -25.62 -2.98
N TRP A 278 -1.83 -25.88 -1.97
CA TRP A 278 -0.61 -25.10 -1.72
C TRP A 278 0.65 -25.86 -2.12
N PRO A 279 1.68 -25.15 -2.61
CA PRO A 279 2.98 -25.72 -2.96
C PRO A 279 3.84 -26.01 -1.73
N SER A 280 3.24 -26.58 -0.69
CA SER A 280 3.93 -26.96 0.54
C SER A 280 3.90 -28.48 0.68
N SER A 281 4.80 -29.02 1.50
CA SER A 281 4.82 -30.47 1.82
C SER A 281 3.50 -30.98 2.40
N THR A 282 2.71 -30.10 3.01
CA THR A 282 1.41 -30.42 3.61
C THR A 282 0.22 -30.19 2.67
N GLY A 283 0.44 -29.56 1.52
CA GLY A 283 -0.62 -29.14 0.59
C GLY A 283 -1.51 -28.01 1.11
N ARG A 284 -1.22 -27.46 2.30
CA ARG A 284 -2.00 -26.40 2.98
C ARG A 284 -1.25 -25.07 3.04
N ALA A 285 -2.00 -23.99 3.26
CA ALA A 285 -1.45 -22.66 3.48
C ALA A 285 -0.47 -22.70 4.67
N PRO A 286 0.73 -22.08 4.55
CA PRO A 286 1.64 -22.03 5.68
C PRO A 286 1.06 -21.15 6.80
N PRO A 287 1.37 -21.46 8.07
CA PRO A 287 1.05 -20.57 9.17
C PRO A 287 1.83 -19.26 9.03
N ASP A 288 1.33 -18.18 9.63
CA ASP A 288 1.96 -16.85 9.56
C ASP A 288 3.23 -16.72 10.42
N ARG A 289 3.42 -17.64 11.38
CA ARG A 289 4.63 -17.77 12.22
C ARG A 289 5.15 -19.21 12.24
N PRO A 290 6.46 -19.42 12.45
CA PRO A 290 7.01 -20.75 12.73
C PRO A 290 6.41 -21.33 14.01
N ALA A 291 6.29 -22.66 14.08
CA ALA A 291 5.73 -23.36 15.24
C ALA A 291 6.50 -23.08 16.55
N CYS A 292 7.83 -22.98 16.46
CA CYS A 292 8.70 -22.65 17.60
C CYS A 292 8.90 -21.14 17.80
N GLY A 293 8.22 -20.28 17.04
CA GLY A 293 8.51 -18.86 17.01
C GLY A 293 9.80 -18.54 16.22
N TYR A 294 10.12 -17.26 16.08
CA TYR A 294 11.27 -16.83 15.27
C TYR A 294 12.61 -17.04 15.97
N ASN A 295 12.61 -17.02 17.30
CA ASN A 295 13.79 -17.15 18.14
C ASN A 295 13.78 -18.47 18.94
N GLY A 296 12.87 -19.40 18.63
CA GLY A 296 12.69 -20.63 19.41
C GLY A 296 11.92 -20.42 20.71
N GLU A 297 11.26 -19.27 20.88
CA GLU A 297 10.61 -18.87 22.13
C GLU A 297 9.36 -19.68 22.50
N LEU A 298 8.75 -20.38 21.53
CA LEU A 298 7.55 -21.20 21.76
C LEU A 298 7.85 -22.69 21.94
N CYS A 299 9.08 -23.11 21.65
CA CYS A 299 9.50 -24.48 21.87
C CYS A 299 10.35 -24.53 23.14
N ASP A 300 9.99 -25.44 24.05
CA ASP A 300 10.83 -25.73 25.20
C ASP A 300 12.15 -26.28 24.69
N THR A 301 13.17 -25.42 24.67
CA THR A 301 14.53 -25.93 24.67
C THR A 301 14.71 -26.64 26.01
N PRO A 302 15.24 -27.88 26.06
CA PRO A 302 15.78 -28.43 27.30
C PRO A 302 17.06 -27.65 27.61
N SER A 303 16.92 -26.37 27.92
CA SER A 303 18.00 -25.56 28.45
C SER A 303 18.16 -26.03 29.88
N GLY A 304 19.27 -26.73 30.14
CA GLY A 304 19.74 -27.01 31.48
C GLY A 304 19.63 -25.72 32.26
N VAL A 305 18.70 -25.70 33.22
CA VAL A 305 18.53 -24.62 34.16
C VAL A 305 19.87 -24.51 34.87
N LEU A 306 20.73 -23.58 34.42
CA LEU A 306 21.81 -23.12 35.26
C LEU A 306 21.13 -22.67 36.55
N PRO A 307 21.41 -23.30 37.71
CA PRO A 307 20.75 -22.93 38.94
C PRO A 307 21.13 -21.47 39.18
N VAL A 308 20.17 -20.57 38.95
CA VAL A 308 20.35 -19.16 39.30
C VAL A 308 20.41 -19.16 40.81
N ASP A 309 21.64 -19.11 41.31
CA ASP A 309 21.94 -19.19 42.71
C ASP A 309 21.21 -18.03 43.41
N SER A 310 20.31 -18.37 44.33
CA SER A 310 19.36 -17.45 44.99
C SER A 310 20.02 -16.21 45.63
N ARG A 311 21.35 -16.26 45.81
CA ARG A 311 22.21 -15.16 46.28
C ARG A 311 22.34 -14.00 45.28
N SER A 312 22.26 -14.27 43.97
CA SER A 312 22.44 -13.25 42.92
C SER A 312 21.21 -12.34 42.76
N MET A 313 20.01 -12.84 43.06
CA MET A 313 18.77 -12.05 42.97
C MET A 313 18.70 -10.95 44.04
N VAL A 314 19.22 -11.21 45.24
CA VAL A 314 19.27 -10.23 46.33
C VAL A 314 20.19 -9.07 45.98
N GLY A 315 21.34 -9.34 45.36
CA GLY A 315 22.28 -8.30 44.93
C GLY A 315 21.68 -7.34 43.90
N ILE A 316 20.92 -7.88 42.93
CA ILE A 316 20.25 -7.07 41.90
C ILE A 316 19.14 -6.21 42.51
N ALA A 317 18.33 -6.76 43.42
CA ALA A 317 17.27 -6.01 44.09
C ALA A 317 17.83 -4.84 44.94
N ILE A 318 18.94 -5.08 45.64
CA ILE A 318 19.63 -4.04 46.41
C ILE A 318 20.18 -2.95 45.49
N ALA A 319 20.81 -3.33 44.36
CA ALA A 319 21.34 -2.37 43.39
C ALA A 319 20.24 -1.49 42.77
N ILE A 320 19.09 -2.06 42.42
CA ILE A 320 17.93 -1.31 41.93
C ILE A 320 17.41 -0.36 43.01
N GLY A 321 17.33 -0.82 44.27
CA GLY A 321 16.93 0.02 45.40
C GLY A 321 17.83 1.24 45.58
N PHE A 322 19.16 1.05 45.54
CA PHE A 322 20.12 2.15 45.59
C PHE A 322 19.99 3.10 44.41
N PHE A 323 19.76 2.58 43.20
CA PHE A 323 19.60 3.41 42.01
C PHE A 323 18.34 4.30 42.10
N VAL A 324 17.23 3.77 42.60
CA VAL A 324 15.98 4.52 42.84
C VAL A 324 16.19 5.59 43.92
N LEU A 325 16.84 5.25 45.04
CA LEU A 325 17.12 6.22 46.10
C LEU A 325 18.06 7.35 45.61
N TRP A 326 19.07 7.02 44.82
CA TRP A 326 20.00 7.97 44.25
C TRP A 326 19.33 8.91 43.23
N THR A 327 18.48 8.37 42.36
CA THR A 327 17.69 9.20 41.42
C THR A 327 16.72 10.12 42.16
N VAL A 328 16.04 9.65 43.21
CA VAL A 328 15.18 10.51 44.06
C VAL A 328 15.99 11.61 44.74
N TYR A 329 17.18 11.30 45.26
CA TYR A 329 18.07 12.31 45.86
C TYR A 329 18.50 13.38 44.84
N LEU A 330 18.91 12.96 43.64
CA LEU A 330 19.29 13.88 42.57
C LEU A 330 18.13 14.77 42.13
N VAL A 331 16.93 14.19 41.98
CA VAL A 331 15.72 14.92 41.61
C VAL A 331 15.36 15.92 42.70
N ARG A 332 15.32 15.54 43.99
CA ARG A 332 15.04 16.51 45.07
C ARG A 332 16.07 17.63 45.14
N ASN A 333 17.35 17.33 44.97
CA ASN A 333 18.41 18.34 45.07
C ASN A 333 18.49 19.26 43.84
N ARG A 334 18.13 18.76 42.65
CA ARG A 334 18.05 19.58 41.42
C ARG A 334 16.76 20.39 41.36
N TYR A 335 15.61 19.76 41.53
CA TYR A 335 14.31 20.42 41.38
C TYR A 335 13.92 21.27 42.60
N GLY A 336 14.36 20.90 43.81
CA GLY A 336 14.13 21.70 45.02
C GLY A 336 14.84 23.06 45.02
N LYS A 337 15.83 23.26 44.15
CA LYS A 337 16.49 24.58 43.93
C LYS A 337 15.91 25.35 42.74
N TYR A 338 15.27 24.69 41.78
CA TYR A 338 14.72 25.32 40.58
C TYR A 338 13.32 25.93 40.82
N ASP A 339 12.52 25.36 41.72
CA ASP A 339 11.14 25.82 41.97
C ASP A 339 11.03 27.13 42.78
N ALA A 340 12.13 27.62 43.37
CA ALA A 340 12.13 28.88 44.13
C ALA A 340 12.36 30.12 43.23
N ASP A 341 13.12 29.98 42.14
CA ASP A 341 13.55 31.11 41.31
C ASP A 341 12.88 31.19 39.93
N ASN A 342 12.16 30.14 39.48
CA ASN A 342 11.45 30.19 38.18
C ASN A 342 10.28 29.19 38.12
N PRO A 343 9.08 29.56 38.59
CA PRO A 343 7.92 28.67 38.49
C PRO A 343 7.49 28.49 37.03
N TRP A 344 7.11 27.26 36.66
CA TRP A 344 6.73 26.86 35.28
C TRP A 344 5.55 27.61 34.65
N TRP A 345 4.84 28.43 35.43
CA TRP A 345 3.75 29.30 34.96
C TRP A 345 4.21 30.73 34.67
N SER A 346 5.46 31.10 34.98
CA SER A 346 6.06 32.39 34.67
C SER A 346 6.69 32.35 33.28
N ILE A 347 6.01 32.94 32.29
CA ILE A 347 6.54 33.10 30.94
C ILE A 347 7.33 34.41 30.89
N ASN A 348 8.62 34.35 30.52
CA ASN A 348 9.42 35.55 30.32
C ASN A 348 8.89 36.33 29.11
N ALA A 349 8.80 37.66 29.23
CA ALA A 349 8.27 38.50 28.16
C ALA A 349 9.08 38.41 26.84
N GLU A 350 10.33 37.97 26.93
CA GLU A 350 11.25 37.77 25.80
C GLU A 350 10.89 36.53 24.97
N ASP A 351 10.17 35.56 25.55
CA ASP A 351 9.73 34.32 24.87
C ASP A 351 8.39 34.49 24.14
N LEU A 352 7.73 35.66 24.27
CA LEU A 352 6.49 35.98 23.56
C LEU A 352 6.78 36.42 22.12
N VAL A 353 6.94 35.44 21.22
CA VAL A 353 7.03 35.69 19.77
C VAL A 353 5.63 35.88 19.18
N PHE A 354 5.21 37.12 18.97
CA PHE A 354 3.99 37.42 18.22
C PHE A 354 4.24 37.18 16.73
N PHE A 355 3.70 36.08 16.20
CA PHE A 355 3.78 35.76 14.78
C PHE A 355 2.83 36.66 13.98
N ASN A 356 3.34 37.80 13.49
CA ASN A 356 2.63 38.58 12.48
C ASN A 356 2.67 37.83 11.14
N MET A 357 1.59 37.11 10.85
CA MET A 357 1.42 36.41 9.59
C MET A 357 1.08 37.42 8.49
N MET A 358 2.09 38.07 7.92
CA MET A 358 1.95 38.68 6.59
C MET A 358 1.87 37.56 5.56
N PHE A 359 0.64 37.21 5.17
CA PHE A 359 0.38 36.50 3.94
C PHE A 359 0.88 37.34 2.76
N LYS A 360 2.07 37.05 2.23
CA LYS A 360 2.44 37.46 0.87
C LYS A 360 1.68 36.55 -0.11
N LEU A 361 0.44 36.94 -0.41
CA LEU A 361 -0.26 36.51 -1.60
C LEU A 361 0.44 37.14 -2.80
N GLN A 362 1.27 36.37 -3.51
CA GLN A 362 1.75 36.75 -4.83
C GLN A 362 0.64 36.43 -5.83
N VAL A 363 -0.39 37.30 -5.84
CA VAL A 363 -1.45 37.30 -6.84
C VAL A 363 -0.90 38.05 -8.05
N ALA A 364 -0.59 37.31 -9.11
CA ALA A 364 -0.53 37.90 -10.44
C ALA A 364 -1.97 38.09 -10.94
N SER A 365 -2.50 39.31 -10.82
CA SER A 365 -3.55 39.77 -11.72
C SER A 365 -3.74 41.28 -11.60
N SER A 366 -3.68 41.96 -12.73
CA SER A 366 -4.39 43.21 -12.95
C SER A 366 -5.87 42.99 -12.63
N LEU A 367 -6.30 43.37 -11.43
CA LEU A 367 -7.65 43.87 -11.11
C LEU A 367 -7.70 44.16 -9.60
N GLN A 368 -8.03 45.42 -9.30
CA GLN A 368 -8.21 45.99 -7.98
C GLN A 368 -9.20 45.18 -7.13
N MET A 369 -8.82 44.91 -5.89
CA MET A 369 -9.77 44.69 -4.81
C MET A 369 -9.32 45.51 -3.62
N CYS A 370 -10.07 46.58 -3.35
CA CYS A 370 -9.90 47.46 -2.21
C CYS A 370 -10.55 46.77 -1.00
N LEU A 371 -9.81 46.53 0.07
CA LEU A 371 -10.33 46.00 1.33
C LEU A 371 -10.06 47.02 2.44
N LEU A 372 -11.16 47.52 2.98
CA LEU A 372 -11.30 48.50 4.04
C LEU A 372 -10.86 47.94 5.39
N LEU A 373 -9.92 48.61 6.07
CA LEU A 373 -9.86 48.70 7.53
C LEU A 373 -9.26 50.05 7.94
N ASN A 374 -10.16 50.94 8.37
CA ASN A 374 -10.05 52.09 9.26
C ASN A 374 -8.94 53.18 9.12
N GLU A 375 -9.46 54.40 8.96
CA GLU A 375 -8.96 55.75 9.29
C GLU A 375 -7.82 56.40 8.46
N ASN A 376 -8.27 57.31 7.58
CA ASN A 376 -7.60 58.48 7.00
C ASN A 376 -6.45 58.28 6.00
N VAL A 377 -6.76 58.02 4.72
CA VAL A 377 -6.02 58.61 3.57
C VAL A 377 -6.93 58.69 2.33
N ASN A 378 -6.97 59.86 1.66
CA ASN A 378 -7.62 60.07 0.36
C ASN A 378 -6.87 59.35 -0.77
N CYS A 379 -7.56 58.56 -1.60
CA CYS A 379 -7.02 58.02 -2.86
C CYS A 379 -7.27 59.00 -4.02
N ALA A 380 -6.24 59.27 -4.82
CA ALA A 380 -6.31 59.89 -6.15
C ALA A 380 -6.01 58.83 -7.23
#